data_AF-A0AAD8MEB3-F1
#
_entry.id   AF-A0AAD8MEB3-F1
#
_cell.length_a   1.000
_cell.length_b   1.000
_cell.length_c   1.000
_cell.angle_alpha   90.00
_cell.angle_beta   90.00
_cell.angle_gamma   90.00
#
_symmetry.space_group_name_H-M   'P 1'
#
loop_
_entity.id
_entity.type
_entity.pdbx_description
1 polymer ?
#
loop_
_entity_poly.entity_id
_entity_poly.type
_entity_poly.pdbx_seq_one_letter_code
_entity_poly.pdbx_strand_id
1 'polypeptide(L)'
;MKMLLFIKASNPLYMGILENGPYVPMKSVDESTALDGSRIPSGTQPKDITEYTDSDKELIRLDTGLMLILADSADKEMSYQLMNCTSGKHMRDTINLIMEGTEDVQENRLDILTSQYEAFRSLPGESIT
;
A
#
# COMPACT_ATOMS: atom_id res chain seq x y z
N MET A 1 10.27 -0.14 -12.17
CA MET A 1 10.68 1.29 -12.23
C MET A 1 9.73 2.19 -13.04
N LYS A 2 9.27 1.80 -14.25
CA LYS A 2 8.34 2.64 -15.05
C LYS A 2 7.00 2.96 -14.35
N MET A 3 6.40 1.96 -13.70
CA MET A 3 5.13 2.09 -12.98
C MET A 3 5.18 3.18 -11.88
N LEU A 4 6.18 3.13 -11.00
CA LEU A 4 6.29 4.11 -9.90
C LEU A 4 6.52 5.54 -10.42
N LEU A 5 7.29 5.68 -11.50
CA LEU A 5 7.50 6.98 -12.14
C LEU A 5 6.19 7.51 -12.76
N PHE A 6 5.41 6.64 -13.38
CA PHE A 6 4.10 6.97 -13.94
C PHE A 6 3.10 7.39 -12.85
N ILE A 7 3.03 6.67 -11.73
CA ILE A 7 2.19 7.02 -10.58
C ILE A 7 2.55 8.41 -10.05
N LYS A 8 3.85 8.68 -9.82
CA LYS A 8 4.34 9.99 -9.37
C LYS A 8 4.03 11.11 -10.34
N ALA A 9 4.10 10.85 -11.65
CA ALA A 9 3.78 11.82 -12.68
C ALA A 9 2.27 12.06 -12.84
N SER A 10 1.44 11.04 -12.57
CA SER A 10 -0.01 11.08 -12.80
C SER A 10 -0.75 11.90 -11.76
N ASN A 11 -0.44 11.70 -10.47
CA ASN A 11 -1.03 12.49 -9.40
C ASN A 11 -0.12 12.52 -8.17
N PRO A 12 0.19 13.70 -7.61
CA PRO A 12 1.06 13.80 -6.43
C PRO A 12 0.48 13.12 -5.18
N LEU A 13 -0.85 12.98 -5.07
CA LEU A 13 -1.51 12.37 -3.91
C LEU A 13 -1.40 10.85 -3.90
N TYR A 14 -1.14 10.21 -5.05
CA TYR A 14 -1.08 8.75 -5.12
C TYR A 14 0.00 8.15 -4.22
N MET A 15 1.15 8.81 -4.07
CA MET A 15 2.19 8.33 -3.16
C MET A 15 1.69 8.26 -1.71
N GLY A 16 0.94 9.28 -1.27
CA GLY A 16 0.36 9.30 0.07
C GLY A 16 -0.67 8.19 0.28
N ILE A 17 -1.52 7.93 -0.70
CA ILE A 17 -2.52 6.84 -0.66
C ILE A 17 -1.83 5.48 -0.63
N LEU A 18 -0.76 5.31 -1.42
CA LEU A 18 0.00 4.08 -1.54
C LEU A 18 0.75 3.71 -0.25
N GLU A 19 1.04 4.69 0.61
CA GLU A 19 1.71 4.49 1.91
C GLU A 19 0.72 4.39 3.06
N ASN A 20 -0.27 5.30 3.11
CA ASN A 20 -1.16 5.45 4.25
C ASN A 20 -2.48 4.68 4.10
N GLY A 21 -2.88 4.34 2.87
CA GLY A 21 -4.15 3.69 2.56
C GLY A 21 -5.19 4.64 1.96
N PRO A 22 -6.38 4.12 1.66
CA PRO A 22 -7.45 4.90 1.04
C PRO A 22 -7.97 5.99 1.99
N TYR A 23 -8.50 7.06 1.40
CA TYR A 23 -9.15 8.12 2.18
C TYR A 23 -10.46 7.62 2.80
N VAL A 24 -10.63 7.87 4.10
CA VAL A 24 -11.87 7.58 4.83
C VAL A 24 -12.50 8.91 5.26
N PRO A 25 -13.65 9.32 4.68
CA PRO A 25 -14.34 10.54 5.09
C PRO A 25 -14.82 10.44 6.54
N MET A 26 -14.44 11.40 7.37
CA MET A 26 -14.84 11.45 8.78
C MET A 26 -15.52 12.78 9.15
N LYS A 27 -16.46 12.73 10.10
CA LYS A 27 -17.11 13.89 10.72
C LYS A 27 -16.75 13.98 12.20
N SER A 28 -16.60 15.20 12.70
CA SER A 28 -16.51 15.48 14.13
C SER A 28 -17.90 15.38 14.77
N VAL A 29 -18.00 14.60 15.83
CA VAL A 29 -19.18 14.53 16.69
C VAL A 29 -18.83 15.29 17.96
N ASP A 30 -19.58 16.36 18.23
CA ASP A 30 -19.44 17.14 19.47
C ASP A 30 -20.02 16.36 20.66
N GLU A 31 -19.54 16.67 21.88
CA GLU A 31 -20.08 16.06 23.10
C GLU A 31 -21.60 16.26 23.17
N SER A 32 -22.34 15.15 23.20
CA SER A 32 -23.80 15.15 23.28
C SER A 32 -24.27 14.17 24.33
N THR A 33 -25.29 14.56 25.08
CA THR A 33 -25.98 13.68 26.02
C THR A 33 -27.05 12.91 25.26
N ALA A 34 -26.94 11.59 25.17
CA ALA A 34 -27.98 10.75 24.60
C ALA A 34 -29.29 10.89 25.39
N LEU A 35 -30.43 10.56 24.78
CA LEU A 35 -31.77 10.59 25.40
C LEU A 35 -31.86 9.73 26.69
N ASP A 36 -30.93 8.78 26.87
CA ASP A 36 -30.77 7.89 28.03
C ASP A 36 -29.84 8.47 29.12
N GLY A 37 -29.43 9.74 29.03
CA GLY A 37 -28.53 10.38 30.00
C GLY A 37 -27.06 9.94 29.91
N SER A 38 -26.72 9.05 28.98
CA SER A 38 -25.34 8.66 28.69
C SER A 38 -24.59 9.75 27.92
N ARG A 39 -23.38 10.10 28.36
CA ARG A 39 -22.50 11.08 27.70
C ARG A 39 -21.79 10.43 26.52
N ILE A 40 -22.00 10.95 25.32
CA ILE A 40 -21.22 10.59 24.14
C ILE A 40 -19.99 11.53 24.13
N PRO A 41 -18.77 11.02 24.35
CA PRO A 41 -17.57 11.85 24.29
C PRO A 41 -17.37 12.39 22.87
N SER A 42 -16.77 13.58 22.75
CA SER A 42 -16.43 14.12 21.44
C SER A 42 -15.44 13.18 20.75
N GLY A 43 -15.72 12.88 19.48
CA GLY A 43 -14.94 11.91 18.71
C GLY A 43 -15.18 12.07 17.21
N THR A 44 -14.38 11.37 16.42
CA THR A 44 -14.50 11.37 14.96
C THR A 44 -15.19 10.09 14.51
N GLN A 45 -16.26 10.20 13.73
CA GLN A 45 -17.00 9.06 13.18
C GLN A 45 -16.91 9.07 11.65
N PRO A 46 -16.84 7.90 10.98
CA PRO A 46 -16.99 7.84 9.53
C PRO A 46 -18.30 8.49 9.08
N LYS A 47 -18.25 9.28 8.00
CA LYS A 47 -19.44 9.86 7.39
C LYS A 47 -20.30 8.76 6.76
N ASP A 48 -21.61 8.99 6.73
CA ASP A 48 -22.48 8.20 5.86
C ASP A 48 -22.28 8.60 4.40
N ILE A 49 -22.52 7.68 3.46
CA ILE A 49 -22.35 7.92 2.01
C ILE A 49 -23.18 9.12 1.54
N THR A 50 -24.34 9.36 2.16
CA THR A 50 -25.21 10.51 1.85
C THR A 50 -24.61 11.86 2.26
N GLU A 51 -23.66 11.86 3.20
CA GLU A 51 -22.99 13.05 3.72
C GLU A 51 -21.67 13.35 2.98
N TYR A 52 -21.32 12.56 1.96
CA TYR A 52 -20.07 12.73 1.24
C TYR A 52 -20.07 14.01 0.42
N THR A 53 -19.09 14.87 0.72
CA THR A 53 -18.82 16.06 -0.09
C THR A 53 -18.18 15.66 -1.42
N ASP A 54 -18.20 16.55 -2.39
CA ASP A 54 -17.55 16.26 -3.69
C ASP A 54 -16.05 16.08 -3.55
N SER A 55 -15.42 16.74 -2.58
CA SER A 55 -14.01 16.50 -2.23
C SER A 55 -13.79 15.08 -1.67
N ASP A 56 -14.70 14.59 -0.83
CA ASP A 56 -14.61 13.23 -0.27
C ASP A 56 -14.67 12.19 -1.40
N LYS A 57 -15.62 12.36 -2.32
CA LYS A 57 -15.79 11.48 -3.49
C LYS A 57 -14.56 11.52 -4.40
N GLU A 58 -13.97 12.68 -4.62
CA GLU A 58 -12.77 12.81 -5.45
C GLU A 58 -11.58 12.08 -4.82
N LEU A 59 -11.37 12.22 -3.52
CA LEU A 59 -10.28 11.50 -2.82
C LEU A 59 -10.48 9.98 -2.84
N ILE A 60 -11.72 9.50 -2.70
CA ILE A 60 -12.04 8.08 -2.87
C ILE A 60 -11.75 7.62 -4.30
N ARG A 61 -12.13 8.42 -5.30
CA ARG A 61 -11.90 8.12 -6.72
C ARG A 61 -10.41 8.00 -7.05
N LEU A 62 -9.55 8.76 -6.36
CA LEU A 62 -8.10 8.65 -6.53
C LEU A 62 -7.57 7.26 -6.16
N ASP A 63 -8.07 6.64 -5.09
CA ASP A 63 -7.66 5.27 -4.73
C ASP A 63 -8.08 4.27 -5.81
N THR A 64 -9.32 4.37 -6.33
CA THR A 64 -9.77 3.53 -7.45
C THR A 64 -8.93 3.73 -8.72
N GLY A 65 -8.57 4.98 -9.04
CA GLY A 65 -7.68 5.29 -10.16
C GLY A 65 -6.29 4.69 -9.97
N LEU A 66 -5.75 4.74 -8.76
CA LEU A 66 -4.48 4.12 -8.41
C LEU A 66 -4.54 2.59 -8.54
N MET A 67 -5.61 1.96 -8.06
CA MET A 67 -5.84 0.53 -8.23
C MET A 67 -5.86 0.12 -9.71
N LEU A 68 -6.52 0.90 -10.57
CA LEU A 68 -6.55 0.63 -12.00
C LEU A 68 -5.15 0.69 -12.63
N ILE A 69 -4.36 1.71 -12.28
CA ILE A 69 -2.97 1.85 -12.76
C ILE A 69 -2.11 0.66 -12.31
N LEU A 70 -2.27 0.22 -11.06
CA LEU A 70 -1.54 -0.93 -10.52
C LEU A 70 -1.94 -2.22 -11.26
N ALA A 71 -3.23 -2.44 -11.49
CA ALA A 71 -3.73 -3.62 -12.19
C ALA A 71 -3.27 -3.69 -13.65
N ASP A 72 -3.30 -2.56 -14.36
CA ASP A 72 -2.85 -2.47 -15.77
C ASP A 72 -1.33 -2.67 -15.91
N SER A 73 -0.57 -2.27 -14.89
CA SER A 73 0.87 -2.44 -14.87
C SER A 73 1.36 -3.85 -14.53
N ALA A 74 0.46 -4.72 -14.04
CA ALA A 74 0.75 -6.08 -13.65
C ALA A 74 0.58 -7.05 -14.83
N ASP A 75 1.25 -8.21 -14.77
CA ASP A 75 0.98 -9.29 -15.72
C ASP A 75 -0.39 -9.94 -15.46
N LYS A 76 -0.81 -10.82 -16.37
CA LYS A 76 -2.14 -11.42 -16.32
C LYS A 76 -2.37 -12.23 -15.03
N GLU A 77 -1.37 -12.98 -14.56
CA GLU A 77 -1.52 -13.85 -13.39
C GLU A 77 -1.59 -13.00 -12.11
N MET A 78 -0.69 -12.05 -11.99
CA MET A 78 -0.63 -11.09 -10.89
C MET A 78 -1.90 -10.23 -10.85
N SER A 79 -2.41 -9.78 -12.00
CA SER A 79 -3.65 -9.00 -12.06
C SER A 79 -4.84 -9.73 -11.46
N TYR A 80 -4.99 -11.05 -11.69
CA TYR A 80 -6.07 -11.84 -11.09
C TYR A 80 -5.98 -11.89 -9.57
N GLN A 81 -4.77 -11.94 -9.01
CA GLN A 81 -4.58 -11.89 -7.56
C GLN A 81 -4.93 -10.51 -7.01
N LEU A 82 -4.55 -9.46 -7.73
CA LEU A 82 -4.80 -8.06 -7.34
C LEU A 82 -6.28 -7.67 -7.41
N MET A 83 -7.09 -8.31 -8.26
CA MET A 83 -8.54 -8.04 -8.34
C MET A 83 -9.29 -8.32 -7.03
N ASN A 84 -8.72 -9.11 -6.11
CA ASN A 84 -9.31 -9.37 -4.80
C ASN A 84 -8.91 -8.32 -3.74
N CYS A 85 -8.00 -7.40 -4.07
CA CYS A 85 -7.56 -6.35 -3.16
C CYS A 85 -8.60 -5.23 -3.06
N THR A 86 -8.67 -4.62 -1.89
CA THR A 86 -9.71 -3.63 -1.53
C THR A 86 -9.25 -2.17 -1.62
N SER A 87 -7.95 -1.92 -1.81
CA SER A 87 -7.38 -0.57 -1.93
C SER A 87 -6.05 -0.59 -2.69
N GLY A 88 -5.60 0.58 -3.13
CA GLY A 88 -4.30 0.73 -3.79
C GLY A 88 -3.12 0.32 -2.90
N LYS A 89 -3.21 0.59 -1.59
CA LYS A 89 -2.22 0.12 -0.60
C LYS A 89 -2.17 -1.40 -0.52
N HIS A 90 -3.33 -2.04 -0.37
CA HIS A 90 -3.41 -3.50 -0.32
C HIS A 90 -2.82 -4.12 -1.61
N MET A 91 -3.16 -3.57 -2.79
CA MET A 91 -2.55 -4.02 -4.04
C MET A 91 -1.04 -3.91 -4.01
N ARG A 92 -0.46 -2.76 -3.62
CA ARG A 92 1.01 -2.62 -3.49
C ARG A 92 1.61 -3.66 -2.55
N ASP A 93 1.03 -3.84 -1.38
CA ASP A 93 1.56 -4.78 -0.37
C ASP A 93 1.55 -6.20 -0.94
N THR A 94 0.50 -6.58 -1.65
CA THR A 94 0.42 -7.86 -2.38
C THR A 94 1.47 -7.95 -3.49
N ILE A 95 1.68 -6.90 -4.29
CA ILE A 95 2.72 -6.88 -5.33
C ILE A 95 4.11 -7.10 -4.71
N ASN A 96 4.42 -6.39 -3.62
CA ASN A 96 5.69 -6.53 -2.91
C ASN A 96 5.86 -7.96 -2.39
N LEU A 97 4.81 -8.52 -1.78
CA LEU A 97 4.82 -9.89 -1.27
C LEU A 97 5.09 -10.93 -2.37
N ILE A 98 4.48 -10.79 -3.54
CA ILE A 98 4.69 -11.72 -4.67
C ILE A 98 6.12 -11.63 -5.20
N MET A 99 6.66 -10.41 -5.32
CA MET A 99 7.97 -10.17 -5.93
C MET A 99 9.14 -10.47 -4.98
N GLU A 100 9.04 -10.00 -3.74
CA GLU A 100 10.11 -10.15 -2.75
C GLU A 100 10.01 -11.47 -1.99
N GLY A 101 8.78 -12.00 -1.86
CA GLY A 101 8.47 -13.11 -0.97
C GLY A 101 8.09 -12.61 0.42
N THR A 102 7.72 -13.55 1.29
CA THR A 102 7.49 -13.29 2.72
C THR A 102 8.79 -12.86 3.40
N GLU A 103 8.66 -12.26 4.58
CA GLU A 103 9.81 -11.90 5.42
C GLU A 103 10.75 -13.10 5.64
N ASP A 104 10.21 -14.28 5.95
CA ASP A 104 10.99 -15.52 6.07
C ASP A 104 11.79 -15.87 4.79
N VAL A 105 11.21 -15.65 3.60
CA VAL A 105 11.90 -15.90 2.32
C VAL A 105 13.02 -14.89 2.11
N GLN A 106 12.80 -13.63 2.52
CA GLN A 106 13.81 -12.58 2.45
C GLN A 106 14.97 -12.85 3.41
N GLU A 107 14.68 -13.22 4.67
CA GLU A 107 15.68 -13.62 5.66
C GLU A 107 16.49 -14.83 5.20
N ASN A 108 15.82 -15.89 4.72
CA ASN A 108 16.51 -17.08 4.22
C ASN A 108 17.40 -16.76 3.00
N ARG A 109 16.97 -15.86 2.10
CA ARG A 109 17.83 -15.40 1.00
C ARG A 109 19.06 -14.66 1.51
N LEU A 110 18.91 -13.82 2.54
CA LEU A 110 20.01 -13.11 3.17
C LEU A 110 21.01 -14.08 3.82
N ASP A 111 20.52 -15.09 4.54
CA ASP A 111 21.36 -16.11 5.17
C ASP A 111 22.15 -16.92 4.14
N ILE A 112 21.49 -17.34 3.05
CA ILE A 112 22.14 -18.04 1.93
C ILE A 112 23.25 -17.18 1.32
N LEU A 113 22.98 -15.90 1.05
CA LEU A 113 23.97 -14.99 0.48
C LEU A 113 25.13 -14.72 1.43
N THR A 114 24.86 -14.59 2.73
CA THR A 114 25.87 -14.41 3.77
C THR A 114 26.79 -15.62 3.84
N SER A 115 26.22 -16.83 3.85
CA SER A 115 26.99 -18.07 3.83
C SER A 115 27.84 -18.21 2.56
N GLN A 116 27.31 -17.86 1.39
CA GLN A 116 28.08 -17.85 0.14
C GLN A 116 29.23 -16.86 0.18
N TYR A 117 29.02 -15.67 0.75
CA TYR A 117 30.06 -14.66 0.91
C TYR A 117 31.16 -15.14 1.85
N GLU A 118 30.82 -15.75 2.98
CA GLU A 118 31.80 -16.32 3.93
C GLU A 118 32.58 -17.50 3.33
N ALA A 119 31.93 -18.28 2.48
CA ALA A 119 32.55 -19.37 1.73
C ALA A 119 33.37 -18.88 0.53
N PHE A 120 33.21 -17.62 0.11
CA PHE A 120 33.91 -17.06 -1.04
C PHE A 120 35.41 -16.94 -0.73
N ARG A 121 36.23 -17.57 -1.58
CA ARG A 121 37.68 -17.52 -1.49
C ARG A 121 38.26 -17.29 -2.87
N SER A 122 39.38 -16.57 -2.92
CA SER A 122 40.09 -16.36 -4.17
C SER A 122 40.56 -17.69 -4.75
N LEU A 123 40.45 -17.80 -6.06
CA LEU A 123 40.99 -18.93 -6.80
C LEU A 123 42.52 -18.82 -6.91
N PRO A 124 43.22 -19.96 -7.07
CA PRO A 124 44.66 -19.93 -7.31
C PRO A 124 44.99 -19.13 -8.57
N GLY A 125 45.73 -18.02 -8.43
CA GLY A 125 46.13 -17.14 -9.52
C GLY A 125 45.31 -15.85 -9.65
N GLU A 126 44.27 -15.65 -8.84
CA GLU A 126 43.59 -14.35 -8.74
C GLU A 126 44.43 -13.35 -7.94
N SER A 127 44.61 -12.16 -8.49
CA SER A 127 45.38 -11.06 -7.88
C SER A 127 44.48 -9.84 -7.69
N ILE A 128 44.60 -9.18 -6.54
CA ILE A 128 43.94 -7.90 -6.24
C ILE A 128 44.81 -6.79 -6.82
N THR A 129 44.88 -6.66 -8.14
CA THR A 129 45.67 -5.61 -8.81
C THR A 129 44.75 -4.63 -9.53
#